data_AF-A0A9D1LCF2-F1
#
_entry.id   AF-A0A9D1LCF2-F1
#
_cell.length_a   1.000
_cell.length_b   1.000
_cell.length_c   1.000
_cell.angle_alpha   90.00
_cell.angle_beta   90.00
_cell.angle_gamma   90.00
#
_symmetry.space_group_name_H-M   'P 1'
#
loop_
_entity.id
_entity.type
_entity.pdbx_description
1 polymer ?
#
loop_
_entity_poly.entity_id
_entity_poly.type
_entity_poly.pdbx_seq_one_letter_code
_entity_poly.pdbx_strand_id
1 'polypeptide(L)'
;EWAESAVFTDIDAEGHTVTGMLCTNIYCADCGEYLSPGDVIEYTGKREPHNFTDKYDTYCCADCGYVPEQEEPGTDECAHENAELMHVDFIDPVYQVVDQKYHTVSGHKASYFYCPDCGEEFCGEPEADLTTETNRHSFGEDQICLSCGCKNTCQHTRVTTSYLWETIEAESVTSETHTITGTYYKDYYCDDCLSNWTDTELQTGTITEPHTLFTGECMVCSYKNDCAHENTTVEYSWDLRTSIFTDIDAEGHTVTGDWVGNLVCADCGEILQRDYNTEHFTDKREPHNFTDKYDTYCCADCGYVPEQETPKPTQTVKPSQTPKPTQTVKPTATATIAPTATIAPTATIAPTPVPEYTQLPNDEPLHGVTVEEEPELTETITAVAQELETLEEGTTIEIKNMDKVVTPEEKAKLDALPLKEQLLTFLSVIGFEETVNRSLEASQETLSEPAVAVKEEIQARIAAMSEEEYEQFTNTLLESFPQEIITIDGVEYTFFVLELEVRIGDKIRYERYGFRREGDIWILTRLEIADQPNPI
;
A
#
# COMPACT_ATOMS: atom_id res chain seq x y z
N GLU A 1 -5.07 63.29 -30.28
CA GLU A 1 -4.43 62.12 -29.65
C GLU A 1 -2.95 62.16 -30.02
N TRP A 2 -2.08 61.61 -29.18
CA TRP A 2 -0.66 61.47 -29.53
C TRP A 2 -0.54 60.43 -30.65
N ALA A 3 0.19 60.75 -31.72
CA ALA A 3 0.55 59.73 -32.71
C ALA A 3 1.48 58.69 -32.05
N GLU A 4 1.45 57.44 -32.53
CA GLU A 4 2.16 56.25 -32.02
C GLU A 4 3.71 56.36 -31.95
N SER A 5 4.28 57.55 -32.07
CA SER A 5 5.71 57.83 -32.08
C SER A 5 6.09 59.01 -31.18
N ALA A 6 5.58 59.06 -29.95
CA ALA A 6 6.12 59.94 -28.92
C ALA A 6 7.42 59.33 -28.36
N VAL A 7 8.47 60.14 -28.27
CA VAL A 7 9.75 59.76 -27.67
C VAL A 7 9.88 60.45 -26.32
N PHE A 8 10.18 59.66 -25.28
CA PHE A 8 10.38 60.13 -23.93
C PHE A 8 11.88 60.19 -23.63
N THR A 9 12.38 61.37 -23.24
CA THR A 9 13.78 61.62 -22.89
C THR A 9 13.87 62.33 -21.55
N ASP A 10 15.07 62.48 -20.98
CA ASP A 10 15.29 63.15 -19.67
C ASP A 10 14.39 62.60 -18.55
N ILE A 11 14.35 61.27 -18.43
CA ILE A 11 13.56 60.54 -17.43
C ILE A 11 14.31 60.57 -16.09
N ASP A 12 13.70 61.13 -15.05
CA ASP A 12 14.20 61.13 -13.68
C ASP A 12 13.04 61.11 -12.66
N ALA A 13 13.31 61.21 -11.36
CA ALA A 13 12.28 61.12 -10.33
C ALA A 13 11.16 62.18 -10.43
N GLU A 14 11.40 63.32 -11.07
CA GLU A 14 10.44 64.41 -11.17
C GLU A 14 9.52 64.28 -12.40
N GLY A 15 9.93 63.50 -13.41
CA GLY A 15 9.13 63.27 -14.61
C GLY A 15 9.95 62.87 -15.84
N HIS A 16 9.42 63.17 -17.03
CA HIS A 16 10.08 62.92 -18.31
C HIS A 16 9.75 64.02 -19.31
N THR A 17 10.61 64.23 -20.31
CA THR A 17 10.36 65.14 -21.43
C THR A 17 9.76 64.36 -22.60
N VAL A 18 8.55 64.70 -23.00
CA VAL A 18 7.91 64.15 -24.19
C VAL A 18 8.21 65.01 -25.41
N THR A 19 8.70 64.38 -26.47
CA THR A 19 8.84 64.97 -27.81
C THR A 19 8.05 64.13 -28.78
N GLY A 20 7.12 64.75 -29.52
CA GLY A 20 6.23 64.01 -30.41
C GLY A 20 5.49 64.91 -31.38
N MET A 21 4.77 64.26 -32.29
CA MET A 21 3.86 64.92 -33.22
C MET A 21 2.44 64.84 -32.67
N LEU A 22 1.81 66.00 -32.45
CA LEU A 22 0.41 66.08 -32.05
C LEU A 22 -0.45 66.24 -33.31
N CYS A 23 -1.28 65.26 -33.60
CA CYS A 23 -2.30 65.39 -34.63
C CYS A 23 -3.58 65.91 -33.96
N THR A 24 -4.11 67.02 -34.44
CA THR A 24 -5.47 67.41 -34.07
C THR A 24 -6.45 66.46 -34.74
N ASN A 25 -7.51 66.03 -34.06
CA ASN A 25 -8.58 65.24 -34.67
C ASN A 25 -9.77 66.17 -34.89
N ILE A 26 -10.32 66.21 -36.11
CA ILE A 26 -11.48 67.03 -36.43
C ILE A 26 -12.72 66.17 -36.22
N TYR A 27 -13.59 66.59 -35.30
CA TYR A 27 -14.87 65.95 -35.03
C TYR A 27 -16.02 66.85 -35.49
N CYS A 28 -17.13 66.23 -35.86
CA CYS A 28 -18.37 66.95 -36.15
C CYS A 28 -18.90 67.61 -34.87
N ALA A 29 -19.09 68.93 -34.89
CA ALA A 29 -19.51 69.68 -33.71
C ALA A 29 -20.92 69.30 -33.21
N ASP A 30 -21.79 68.77 -34.08
CA ASP A 30 -23.18 68.47 -33.75
C ASP A 30 -23.39 67.05 -33.22
N CYS A 31 -22.60 66.08 -33.69
CA CYS A 31 -22.76 64.66 -33.32
C CYS A 31 -21.53 64.01 -32.68
N GLY A 32 -20.39 64.70 -32.65
CA GLY A 32 -19.13 64.17 -32.08
C GLY A 32 -18.45 63.10 -32.93
N GLU A 33 -18.97 62.79 -34.12
CA GLU A 33 -18.38 61.79 -35.02
C GLU A 33 -17.03 62.26 -35.55
N TYR A 34 -16.05 61.36 -35.56
CA TYR A 34 -14.71 61.62 -36.09
C TYR A 34 -14.77 61.80 -37.61
N LEU A 35 -14.27 62.93 -38.12
CA LEU A 35 -14.34 63.25 -39.55
C LEU A 35 -13.00 63.01 -40.25
N SER A 36 -11.90 63.47 -39.67
CA SER A 36 -10.55 63.34 -40.25
C SER A 36 -9.47 63.77 -39.26
N PRO A 37 -8.21 63.34 -39.45
CA PRO A 37 -7.08 63.96 -38.77
C PRO A 37 -6.87 65.38 -39.35
N GLY A 38 -6.73 66.36 -38.48
CA GLY A 38 -6.33 67.73 -38.76
C GLY A 38 -4.81 67.91 -38.81
N ASP A 39 -4.35 69.16 -38.72
CA ASP A 39 -2.93 69.51 -38.90
C ASP A 39 -2.02 68.83 -37.86
N VAL A 40 -0.85 68.42 -38.33
CA VAL A 40 0.25 67.91 -37.49
C VAL A 40 0.98 69.12 -36.90
N ILE A 41 0.93 69.24 -35.59
CA ILE A 41 1.69 70.25 -34.85
C ILE A 41 2.91 69.54 -34.27
N GLU A 42 4.10 69.99 -34.69
CA GLU A 42 5.36 69.52 -34.12
C GLU A 42 5.47 70.06 -32.68
N TYR A 43 5.53 69.15 -31.70
CA TYR A 43 5.55 69.52 -30.29
C TYR A 43 6.97 69.39 -29.75
N THR A 44 7.62 70.52 -29.49
CA THR A 44 8.99 70.55 -28.96
C THR A 44 9.00 70.39 -27.45
N GLY A 45 9.53 69.26 -26.97
CA GLY A 45 10.03 68.97 -25.63
C GLY A 45 9.32 69.66 -24.47
N LYS A 46 8.26 69.03 -23.94
CA LYS A 46 7.63 69.45 -22.69
C LYS A 46 7.90 68.42 -21.61
N ARG A 47 8.33 68.88 -20.45
CA ARG A 47 8.48 68.04 -19.26
C ARG A 47 7.12 67.81 -18.62
N GLU A 48 6.78 66.54 -18.42
CA GLU A 48 5.54 66.08 -17.81
C GLU A 48 5.86 65.18 -16.61
N PRO A 49 5.05 65.22 -15.54
CA PRO A 49 5.23 64.33 -14.40
C PRO A 49 4.89 62.89 -14.80
N HIS A 50 5.38 61.91 -14.04
CA HIS A 50 5.07 60.51 -14.27
C HIS A 50 3.58 60.19 -14.07
N ASN A 51 3.05 59.34 -14.95
CA ASN A 51 1.71 58.79 -14.87
C ASN A 51 1.81 57.33 -14.40
N PHE A 52 1.94 57.13 -13.10
CA PHE A 52 2.16 55.80 -12.52
C PHE A 52 0.90 54.94 -12.58
N THR A 53 1.07 53.67 -12.97
CA THR A 53 0.02 52.66 -13.00
C THR A 53 0.57 51.31 -12.56
N ASP A 54 -0.28 50.46 -12.02
CA ASP A 54 0.05 49.06 -11.77
C ASP A 54 -0.07 48.28 -13.08
N LYS A 55 1.04 48.16 -13.80
CA LYS A 55 1.10 47.42 -15.06
C LYS A 55 2.05 46.23 -14.87
N TYR A 56 1.53 45.01 -15.02
CA TYR A 56 2.29 43.76 -14.82
C TYR A 56 2.93 43.64 -13.42
N ASP A 57 2.12 43.88 -12.38
CA ASP A 57 2.51 43.73 -10.97
C ASP A 57 3.73 44.57 -10.52
N THR A 58 4.10 45.59 -11.31
CA THR A 58 5.17 46.54 -10.99
C THR A 58 4.64 47.97 -11.08
N TYR A 59 4.77 48.74 -10.01
CA TYR A 59 4.40 50.16 -9.99
C TYR A 59 5.38 50.98 -10.84
N CYS A 60 4.99 51.30 -12.08
CA CYS A 60 5.82 52.04 -13.02
C CYS A 60 5.02 53.09 -13.80
N CYS A 61 5.73 54.07 -14.37
CA CYS A 61 5.12 55.10 -15.21
C CYS A 61 4.64 54.47 -16.52
N ALA A 62 3.34 54.56 -16.81
CA ALA A 62 2.73 53.93 -17.99
C ALA A 62 3.27 54.46 -19.32
N ASP A 63 3.79 55.70 -19.31
CA ASP A 63 4.24 56.40 -20.51
C ASP A 63 5.72 56.10 -20.83
N CYS A 64 6.59 56.14 -19.82
CA CYS A 64 8.05 56.05 -20.02
C CYS A 64 8.72 54.84 -19.34
N GLY A 65 8.00 54.06 -18.55
CA GLY A 65 8.52 52.89 -17.84
C GLY A 65 9.39 53.20 -16.62
N TYR A 66 9.46 54.46 -16.18
CA TYR A 66 10.18 54.83 -14.96
C TYR A 66 9.59 54.12 -13.74
N VAL A 67 10.44 53.41 -13.01
CA VAL A 67 10.15 52.85 -11.69
C VAL A 67 10.78 53.79 -10.67
N PRO A 68 10.02 54.35 -9.71
CA PRO A 68 10.63 55.10 -8.63
C PRO A 68 11.59 54.15 -7.89
N GLU A 69 12.81 54.59 -7.60
CA GLU A 69 13.60 53.95 -6.54
C GLU A 69 12.69 53.92 -5.31
N GLN A 70 12.16 52.73 -5.00
CA GLN A 70 11.66 52.50 -3.66
C GLN A 70 12.88 52.73 -2.78
N GLU A 71 12.80 53.69 -1.85
CA GLU A 71 13.70 53.67 -0.71
C GLU A 71 13.70 52.23 -0.24
N GLU A 72 14.84 51.54 -0.36
CA GLU A 72 14.96 50.22 0.23
C GLU A 72 14.45 50.38 1.66
N PRO A 73 13.45 49.58 2.08
CA PRO A 73 13.02 49.63 3.46
C PRO A 73 14.29 49.48 4.27
N GLY A 74 14.55 50.49 5.11
CA GLY A 74 15.88 50.76 5.60
C GLY A 74 16.55 49.50 6.11
N THR A 75 17.87 49.43 5.93
CA THR A 75 18.78 48.60 6.71
C THR A 75 18.76 49.03 8.20
N ASP A 76 17.58 49.16 8.79
CA ASP A 76 17.40 49.11 10.22
C ASP A 76 17.58 47.64 10.59
N GLU A 77 18.66 47.41 11.33
CA GLU A 77 19.14 46.15 11.87
C GLU A 77 17.98 45.33 12.47
N CYS A 78 17.26 44.56 11.65
CA CYS A 78 16.43 43.50 12.17
C CYS A 78 17.41 42.48 12.76
N ALA A 79 17.37 42.31 14.09
CA ALA A 79 18.25 41.37 14.77
C ALA A 79 17.94 39.90 14.42
N HIS A 80 16.88 39.66 13.63
CA HIS A 80 16.40 38.34 13.22
C HIS A 80 16.19 37.39 14.40
N GLU A 81 15.90 37.93 15.60
CA GLU A 81 15.71 37.15 16.83
C GLU A 81 14.48 36.24 16.75
N ASN A 82 13.47 36.62 15.96
CA ASN A 82 12.27 35.82 15.69
C ASN A 82 12.28 35.16 14.30
N ALA A 83 13.45 35.02 13.67
CA ALA A 83 13.53 34.35 12.37
C ALA A 83 13.11 32.89 12.50
N GLU A 84 12.19 32.48 11.62
CA GLU A 84 11.65 31.12 11.57
C GLU A 84 12.38 30.34 10.47
N LEU A 85 12.73 29.10 10.77
CA LEU A 85 13.31 28.19 9.78
C LEU A 85 12.22 27.83 8.75
N MET A 86 12.47 28.12 7.48
CA MET A 86 11.58 27.71 6.40
C MET A 86 11.91 26.32 5.89
N HIS A 87 13.16 26.12 5.46
CA HIS A 87 13.64 24.86 4.90
C HIS A 87 15.17 24.79 4.95
N VAL A 88 15.72 23.61 4.66
CA VAL A 88 17.16 23.36 4.54
C VAL A 88 17.42 22.80 3.15
N ASP A 89 18.35 23.41 2.40
CA ASP A 89 18.65 23.04 1.02
C ASP A 89 20.16 22.87 0.78
N PHE A 90 20.50 22.19 -0.32
CA PHE A 90 21.89 22.08 -0.77
C PHE A 90 22.35 23.36 -1.48
N ILE A 91 23.49 23.88 -1.05
CA ILE A 91 24.24 24.93 -1.74
C ILE A 91 25.17 24.29 -2.77
N ASP A 92 25.12 24.82 -4.00
CA ASP A 92 25.85 24.32 -5.16
C ASP A 92 25.78 22.78 -5.33
N PRO A 93 24.57 22.20 -5.37
CA PRO A 93 24.41 20.75 -5.39
C PRO A 93 25.02 20.13 -6.64
N VAL A 94 25.74 19.03 -6.45
CA VAL A 94 26.21 18.17 -7.52
C VAL A 94 25.33 16.92 -7.58
N TYR A 95 24.64 16.74 -8.71
CA TYR A 95 23.79 15.58 -8.94
C TYR A 95 24.50 14.52 -9.78
N GLN A 96 24.41 13.25 -9.37
CA GLN A 96 24.92 12.11 -10.13
C GLN A 96 23.84 11.04 -10.31
N VAL A 97 23.61 10.62 -11.55
CA VAL A 97 22.64 9.57 -11.86
C VAL A 97 23.13 8.25 -11.29
N VAL A 98 22.30 7.60 -10.48
CA VAL A 98 22.55 6.24 -9.98
C VAL A 98 21.90 5.25 -10.94
N ASP A 99 20.59 5.38 -11.13
CA ASP A 99 19.78 4.51 -12.00
C ASP A 99 18.52 5.24 -12.48
N GLN A 100 17.49 4.50 -12.94
CA GLN A 100 16.21 5.05 -13.39
C GLN A 100 15.29 5.52 -12.25
N LYS A 101 15.58 5.14 -11.00
CA LYS A 101 14.81 5.52 -9.81
C LYS A 101 15.47 6.68 -9.07
N TYR A 102 16.80 6.67 -8.97
CA TYR A 102 17.54 7.54 -8.08
C TYR A 102 18.70 8.31 -8.74
N HIS A 103 19.02 9.44 -8.13
CA HIS A 103 20.29 10.13 -8.25
C HIS A 103 20.84 10.43 -6.84
N THR A 104 22.14 10.65 -6.72
CA THR A 104 22.70 11.25 -5.52
C THR A 104 22.78 12.76 -5.67
N VAL A 105 22.53 13.50 -4.60
CA VAL A 105 22.83 14.92 -4.46
C VAL A 105 23.94 15.08 -3.41
N SER A 106 24.98 15.82 -3.75
CA SER A 106 26.11 16.10 -2.87
C SER A 106 26.35 17.59 -2.78
N GLY A 107 26.47 18.13 -1.57
CA GLY A 107 26.74 19.55 -1.35
C GLY A 107 26.75 19.90 0.14
N HIS A 108 26.93 21.19 0.42
CA HIS A 108 26.79 21.72 1.78
C HIS A 108 25.33 22.09 2.01
N LYS A 109 24.76 21.75 3.16
CA LYS A 109 23.40 22.18 3.48
C LYS A 109 23.41 23.57 4.10
N ALA A 110 22.40 24.38 3.79
CA ALA A 110 22.18 25.65 4.47
C ALA A 110 20.70 25.82 4.83
N SER A 111 20.47 26.41 6.00
CA SER A 111 19.14 26.75 6.47
C SER A 111 18.68 28.08 5.90
N TYR A 112 17.48 28.10 5.33
CA TYR A 112 16.81 29.32 4.86
C TYR A 112 15.80 29.78 5.90
N PHE A 113 15.87 31.06 6.25
CA PHE A 113 15.07 31.67 7.28
C PHE A 113 14.17 32.76 6.70
N TYR A 114 13.00 32.91 7.29
CA TYR A 114 12.11 34.05 7.07
C TYR A 114 11.93 34.79 8.39
N CYS A 115 12.09 36.12 8.36
CA CYS A 115 11.83 36.92 9.54
C CYS A 115 10.44 37.57 9.47
N PRO A 116 9.49 37.20 10.35
CA PRO A 116 8.17 37.81 10.37
C PRO A 116 8.18 39.29 10.78
N ASP A 117 9.26 39.75 11.43
CA ASP A 117 9.37 41.14 11.88
C ASP A 117 9.74 42.12 10.75
N CYS A 118 10.60 41.72 9.82
CA CYS A 118 11.03 42.57 8.69
C CYS A 118 10.55 42.08 7.32
N GLY A 119 10.08 40.83 7.22
CA GLY A 119 9.67 40.21 5.96
C GLY A 119 10.82 39.75 5.08
N GLU A 120 12.07 39.81 5.55
CA GLU A 120 13.23 39.35 4.76
C GLU A 120 13.39 37.82 4.83
N GLU A 121 13.79 37.25 3.70
CA GLU A 121 14.25 35.87 3.57
C GLU A 121 15.77 35.87 3.41
N PHE A 122 16.47 35.05 4.20
CA PHE A 122 17.93 34.98 4.16
C PHE A 122 18.46 33.56 4.38
N CYS A 123 19.64 33.29 3.81
CA CYS A 123 20.35 32.02 3.95
C CYS A 123 21.35 32.10 5.11
N GLY A 124 21.33 31.10 5.99
CA GLY A 124 22.33 30.92 7.05
C GLY A 124 23.69 30.48 6.50
N GLU A 125 24.67 30.36 7.40
CA GLU A 125 25.97 29.79 7.05
C GLU A 125 25.81 28.30 6.67
N PRO A 126 26.39 27.85 5.53
CA PRO A 126 26.33 26.46 5.15
C PRO A 126 27.12 25.58 6.12
N GLU A 127 26.65 24.35 6.31
CA GLU A 127 27.32 23.32 7.09
C GLU A 127 28.74 23.06 6.53
N ALA A 128 29.71 22.89 7.42
CA ALA A 128 31.10 22.68 7.04
C ALA A 128 31.34 21.33 6.35
N ASP A 129 30.57 20.31 6.74
CA ASP A 129 30.68 18.97 6.20
C ASP A 129 29.86 18.84 4.91
N LEU A 130 30.39 18.04 3.99
CA LEU A 130 29.72 17.74 2.74
C LEU A 130 28.80 16.55 2.97
N THR A 131 27.50 16.76 2.71
CA THR A 131 26.47 15.74 2.85
C THR A 131 26.16 15.14 1.48
N THR A 132 25.87 13.85 1.43
CA THR A 132 25.41 13.17 0.22
C THR A 132 24.15 12.39 0.53
N GLU A 133 23.10 12.65 -0.25
CA GLU A 133 21.80 12.01 -0.11
C GLU A 133 21.41 11.33 -1.42
N THR A 134 20.61 10.27 -1.32
CA THR A 134 20.03 9.59 -2.48
C THR A 134 18.59 10.00 -2.62
N ASN A 135 18.28 10.72 -3.70
CA ASN A 135 16.96 11.27 -3.97
C ASN A 135 16.35 10.61 -5.20
N ARG A 136 15.02 10.55 -5.24
CA ARG A 136 14.27 10.12 -6.43
C ARG A 136 14.38 11.16 -7.55
N HIS A 137 14.28 10.71 -8.80
CA HIS A 137 14.14 11.63 -9.92
C HIS A 137 12.80 12.38 -9.84
N SER A 138 12.84 13.69 -10.08
CA SER A 138 11.67 14.50 -10.37
C SER A 138 11.69 14.85 -11.86
N PHE A 139 10.79 14.27 -12.65
CA PHE A 139 10.74 14.43 -14.10
C PHE A 139 9.79 15.56 -14.50
N GLY A 140 10.25 16.46 -15.37
CA GLY A 140 9.39 17.45 -16.02
C GLY A 140 8.50 16.85 -17.11
N GLU A 141 7.65 17.69 -17.72
CA GLU A 141 6.75 17.27 -18.82
C GLU A 141 7.50 16.67 -20.02
N ASP A 142 8.75 17.06 -20.23
CA ASP A 142 9.63 16.56 -21.28
C ASP A 142 10.28 15.20 -20.96
N GLN A 143 9.92 14.60 -19.82
CA GLN A 143 10.45 13.35 -19.29
C GLN A 143 11.95 13.41 -19.00
N ILE A 144 12.46 14.59 -18.63
CA ILE A 144 13.84 14.81 -18.19
C ILE A 144 13.84 15.18 -16.71
N CYS A 145 14.72 14.56 -15.92
CA CYS A 145 14.86 14.86 -14.51
C CYS A 145 15.36 16.30 -14.35
N LEU A 146 14.61 17.11 -13.60
CA LEU A 146 14.88 18.53 -13.39
C LEU A 146 16.22 18.79 -12.67
N SER A 147 16.72 17.81 -11.90
CA SER A 147 17.95 17.93 -11.12
C SER A 147 19.19 17.41 -11.86
N CYS A 148 19.11 16.20 -12.42
CA CYS A 148 20.29 15.51 -12.97
C CYS A 148 20.30 15.38 -14.51
N GLY A 149 19.21 15.75 -15.19
CA GLY A 149 19.09 15.61 -16.65
C GLY A 149 18.90 14.17 -17.14
N CYS A 150 18.70 13.20 -16.25
CA CYS A 150 18.39 11.82 -16.64
C CYS A 150 17.06 11.79 -17.41
N LYS A 151 17.04 11.11 -18.56
CA LYS A 151 15.80 10.91 -19.32
C LYS A 151 15.05 9.71 -18.76
N ASN A 152 13.76 9.88 -18.47
CA ASN A 152 12.89 8.78 -18.11
C ASN A 152 12.75 7.84 -19.32
N THR A 153 13.18 6.58 -19.16
CA THR A 153 13.03 5.53 -20.18
C THR A 153 12.06 4.44 -19.75
N CYS A 154 11.38 4.66 -18.62
CA CYS A 154 10.43 3.73 -18.06
C CYS A 154 9.30 3.42 -19.04
N GLN A 155 8.94 2.15 -19.12
CA GLN A 155 7.83 1.68 -19.96
C GLN A 155 6.51 1.66 -19.20
N HIS A 156 6.52 2.04 -17.92
CA HIS A 156 5.36 2.01 -17.03
C HIS A 156 4.63 0.66 -17.06
N THR A 157 5.40 -0.44 -16.97
CA THR A 157 4.86 -1.81 -16.98
C THR A 157 4.31 -2.24 -15.62
N ARG A 158 4.77 -1.60 -14.54
CA ARG A 158 4.30 -1.80 -13.17
C ARG A 158 3.76 -0.47 -12.65
N VAL A 159 2.44 -0.36 -12.61
CA VAL A 159 1.71 0.86 -12.27
C VAL A 159 0.66 0.51 -11.23
N THR A 160 0.84 1.06 -10.04
CA THR A 160 -0.13 1.06 -8.96
C THR A 160 -1.21 2.11 -9.26
N THR A 161 -2.48 1.75 -9.05
CA THR A 161 -3.60 2.67 -9.23
C THR A 161 -4.24 2.96 -7.87
N SER A 162 -4.35 4.23 -7.49
CA SER A 162 -5.11 4.69 -6.34
C SER A 162 -6.32 5.52 -6.78
N TYR A 163 -7.31 5.64 -5.90
CA TYR A 163 -8.56 6.34 -6.20
C TYR A 163 -8.71 7.54 -5.28
N LEU A 164 -8.80 8.73 -5.86
CA LEU A 164 -9.09 9.96 -5.12
C LEU A 164 -10.57 10.26 -5.26
N TRP A 165 -11.33 10.00 -4.19
CA TRP A 165 -12.78 10.19 -4.16
C TRP A 165 -13.19 11.60 -3.73
N GLU A 166 -14.15 12.16 -4.45
CA GLU A 166 -14.95 13.32 -4.09
C GLU A 166 -16.37 12.85 -3.79
N THR A 167 -16.73 12.88 -2.51
CA THR A 167 -18.03 12.41 -2.01
C THR A 167 -19.17 13.28 -2.52
N ILE A 168 -20.18 12.67 -3.15
CA ILE A 168 -21.42 13.33 -3.56
C ILE A 168 -22.51 13.09 -2.52
N GLU A 169 -22.69 11.82 -2.16
CA GLU A 169 -23.62 11.39 -1.11
C GLU A 169 -22.97 10.27 -0.30
N ALA A 170 -23.35 10.15 0.96
CA ALA A 170 -22.96 9.05 1.80
C ALA A 170 -24.13 8.65 2.68
N GLU A 171 -24.42 7.35 2.76
CA GLU A 171 -25.50 6.80 3.56
C GLU A 171 -24.99 5.68 4.46
N SER A 172 -25.39 5.73 5.73
CA SER A 172 -25.12 4.63 6.67
C SER A 172 -25.86 3.38 6.21
N VAL A 173 -25.13 2.28 6.03
CA VAL A 173 -25.71 0.99 5.67
C VAL A 173 -25.96 0.16 6.92
N THR A 174 -24.97 0.16 7.81
CA THR A 174 -25.02 -0.53 9.10
C THR A 174 -24.46 0.38 10.20
N SER A 175 -24.42 -0.12 11.44
CA SER A 175 -23.70 0.53 12.54
C SER A 175 -22.17 0.49 12.37
N GLU A 176 -21.67 -0.33 11.45
CA GLU A 176 -20.23 -0.53 11.21
C GLU A 176 -19.75 0.16 9.93
N THR A 177 -20.63 0.31 8.94
CA THR A 177 -20.28 0.79 7.59
C THR A 177 -21.25 1.81 7.00
N HIS A 178 -20.74 2.66 6.10
CA HIS A 178 -21.52 3.49 5.18
C HIS A 178 -21.17 3.17 3.72
N THR A 179 -22.05 3.56 2.81
CA THR A 179 -21.77 3.60 1.38
C THR A 179 -21.60 5.04 0.96
N ILE A 180 -20.49 5.34 0.30
CA ILE A 180 -20.22 6.61 -0.37
C ILE A 180 -20.55 6.42 -1.85
N THR A 181 -21.40 7.29 -2.40
CA THR A 181 -21.46 7.52 -3.85
C THR A 181 -20.71 8.81 -4.14
N GLY A 182 -19.79 8.74 -5.08
CA GLY A 182 -18.95 9.89 -5.39
C GLY A 182 -18.44 9.85 -6.81
N THR A 183 -17.75 10.92 -7.14
CA THR A 183 -16.86 10.94 -8.29
C THR A 183 -15.44 10.64 -7.84
N TYR A 184 -14.61 10.06 -8.71
CA TYR A 184 -13.22 9.82 -8.38
C TYR A 184 -12.33 9.97 -9.60
N TYR A 185 -11.07 10.33 -9.34
CA TYR A 185 -9.99 10.23 -10.31
C TYR A 185 -9.14 9.00 -10.00
N LYS A 186 -8.52 8.42 -11.03
CA LYS A 186 -7.52 7.38 -10.87
C LYS A 186 -6.15 8.04 -10.86
N ASP A 187 -5.44 7.92 -9.75
CA ASP A 187 -4.03 8.27 -9.69
C ASP A 187 -3.23 7.03 -10.02
N TYR A 188 -2.27 7.18 -10.91
CA TYR A 188 -1.34 6.13 -11.29
C TYR A 188 0.02 6.46 -10.71
N TYR A 189 0.69 5.46 -10.17
CA TYR A 189 2.04 5.54 -9.64
C TYR A 189 2.86 4.40 -10.25
N CYS A 190 3.94 4.71 -10.95
CA CYS A 190 4.78 3.67 -11.54
C CYS A 190 5.88 3.22 -10.59
N ASP A 191 5.91 1.95 -10.21
CA ASP A 191 6.86 1.43 -9.21
C ASP A 191 8.30 1.33 -9.74
N ASP A 192 8.45 1.38 -11.07
CA ASP A 192 9.73 1.27 -11.75
C ASP A 192 10.45 2.62 -11.86
N CYS A 193 9.73 3.74 -11.95
CA CYS A 193 10.33 5.08 -12.05
C CYS A 193 9.80 6.10 -11.03
N LEU A 194 8.90 5.66 -10.16
CA LEU A 194 8.29 6.43 -9.07
C LEU A 194 7.55 7.69 -9.53
N SER A 195 7.20 7.75 -10.82
CA SER A 195 6.42 8.85 -11.38
C SER A 195 4.94 8.63 -11.11
N ASN A 196 4.24 9.69 -10.73
CA ASN A 196 2.79 9.69 -10.56
C ASN A 196 2.11 10.56 -11.62
N TRP A 197 0.92 10.14 -12.05
CA TRP A 197 0.05 10.95 -12.92
C TRP A 197 -1.42 10.64 -12.63
N THR A 198 -2.27 11.64 -12.78
CA THR A 198 -3.71 11.52 -12.53
C THR A 198 -4.44 11.35 -13.86
N ASP A 199 -5.37 10.40 -13.91
CA ASP A 199 -6.36 10.34 -14.97
C ASP A 199 -7.22 11.59 -14.91
N THR A 200 -7.30 12.30 -16.03
CA THR A 200 -8.12 13.52 -16.11
C THR A 200 -9.60 13.22 -16.28
N GLU A 201 -9.96 11.97 -16.57
CA GLU A 201 -11.36 11.56 -16.69
C GLU A 201 -11.96 11.26 -15.31
N LEU A 202 -12.90 12.13 -14.91
CA LEU A 202 -13.68 11.97 -13.68
C LEU A 202 -14.66 10.80 -13.86
N GLN A 203 -14.56 9.79 -12.99
CA GLN A 203 -15.45 8.63 -12.98
C GLN A 203 -16.47 8.76 -11.85
N THR A 204 -17.55 7.97 -11.91
CA THR A 204 -18.55 7.88 -10.83
C THR A 204 -18.58 6.46 -10.30
N GLY A 205 -18.71 6.28 -8.99
CA GLY A 205 -18.83 4.97 -8.38
C GLY A 205 -19.42 5.00 -6.99
N THR A 206 -19.47 3.82 -6.38
CA THR A 206 -19.90 3.61 -5.01
C THR A 206 -18.89 2.72 -4.28
N ILE A 207 -18.57 3.06 -3.03
CA ILE A 207 -17.72 2.25 -2.15
C ILE A 207 -18.39 2.09 -0.79
N THR A 208 -18.29 0.92 -0.19
CA THR A 208 -18.71 0.67 1.20
C THR A 208 -17.47 0.55 2.07
N GLU A 209 -17.39 1.38 3.11
CA GLU A 209 -16.25 1.42 4.02
C GLU A 209 -16.73 1.60 5.48
N PRO A 210 -15.87 1.29 6.48
CA PRO A 210 -16.20 1.49 7.89
C PRO A 210 -16.44 2.96 8.24
N HIS A 211 -17.25 3.21 9.29
CA HIS A 211 -17.40 4.56 9.82
C HIS A 211 -16.09 5.08 10.40
N THR A 212 -15.67 6.27 9.96
CA THR A 212 -14.64 7.03 10.68
C THR A 212 -15.32 7.98 11.66
N LEU A 213 -15.48 7.51 12.90
CA LEU A 213 -16.19 8.23 13.96
C LEU A 213 -15.30 9.28 14.62
N PHE A 214 -15.84 10.49 14.78
CA PHE A 214 -15.23 11.57 15.54
C PHE A 214 -16.32 12.29 16.34
N THR A 215 -16.16 12.35 17.66
CA THR A 215 -17.12 13.02 18.58
C THR A 215 -18.56 12.48 18.50
N GLY A 216 -18.71 11.17 18.35
CA GLY A 216 -19.96 10.43 18.33
C GLY A 216 -20.62 10.39 16.95
N GLU A 217 -20.01 10.99 15.93
CA GLU A 217 -20.58 11.09 14.59
C GLU A 217 -19.56 10.65 13.52
N CYS A 218 -20.03 9.91 12.52
CA CYS A 218 -19.22 9.60 11.35
C CYS A 218 -18.94 10.88 10.58
N MET A 219 -17.65 11.15 10.30
CA MET A 219 -17.21 12.36 9.58
C MET A 219 -17.75 12.45 8.15
N VAL A 220 -18.25 11.35 7.59
CA VAL A 220 -18.71 11.25 6.20
C VAL A 220 -20.23 11.25 6.10
N CYS A 221 -20.91 10.29 6.74
CA CYS A 221 -22.36 10.11 6.59
C CYS A 221 -23.18 10.61 7.78
N SER A 222 -22.54 11.21 8.80
CA SER A 222 -23.18 11.70 10.03
C SER A 222 -23.92 10.63 10.84
N TYR A 223 -23.61 9.34 10.64
CA TYR A 223 -24.09 8.26 11.49
C TYR A 223 -23.68 8.53 12.94
N LYS A 224 -24.60 8.34 13.88
CA LYS A 224 -24.33 8.57 15.31
C LYS A 224 -24.09 7.25 16.01
N ASN A 225 -22.96 7.16 16.69
CA ASN A 225 -22.64 6.04 17.53
C ASN A 225 -23.34 6.18 18.89
N ASP A 226 -23.99 5.12 19.34
CA ASP A 226 -24.67 5.05 20.64
C ASP A 226 -23.78 4.46 21.75
N CYS A 227 -22.47 4.27 21.47
CA CYS A 227 -21.53 3.72 22.44
C CYS A 227 -21.46 4.59 23.71
N ALA A 228 -21.45 3.92 24.87
CA ALA A 228 -21.35 4.60 26.17
C ALA A 228 -19.92 5.05 26.52
N HIS A 229 -18.92 4.61 25.73
CA HIS A 229 -17.49 4.88 25.93
C HIS A 229 -16.98 4.58 27.34
N GLU A 230 -17.46 3.48 27.95
CA GLU A 230 -17.05 3.09 29.31
C GLU A 230 -15.60 2.56 29.33
N ASN A 231 -15.16 1.91 28.25
CA ASN A 231 -13.78 1.45 28.11
C ASN A 231 -13.01 2.36 27.15
N THR A 232 -12.03 3.08 27.69
CA THR A 232 -11.14 3.97 26.92
C THR A 232 -9.68 3.56 27.12
N THR A 233 -8.90 3.73 26.06
CA THR A 233 -7.46 3.49 26.03
C THR A 233 -6.77 4.68 25.36
N VAL A 234 -5.48 4.84 25.61
CA VAL A 234 -4.68 5.87 24.92
C VAL A 234 -3.80 5.16 23.90
N GLU A 235 -4.02 5.48 22.63
CA GLU A 235 -3.19 4.99 21.53
C GLU A 235 -2.14 6.04 21.21
N TYR A 236 -0.86 5.66 21.31
CA TYR A 236 0.27 6.56 21.07
C TYR A 236 0.82 6.41 19.66
N SER A 237 1.21 7.54 19.08
CA SER A 237 1.93 7.62 17.80
C SER A 237 3.00 8.71 17.87
N TRP A 238 4.10 8.55 17.12
CA TRP A 238 5.11 9.59 17.01
C TRP A 238 4.59 10.77 16.20
N ASP A 239 4.82 11.99 16.69
CA ASP A 239 4.69 13.18 15.84
C ASP A 239 5.87 13.23 14.88
N LEU A 240 5.67 12.71 13.67
CA LEU A 240 6.69 12.66 12.64
C LEU A 240 7.19 14.05 12.19
N ARG A 241 6.53 15.14 12.58
CA ARG A 241 6.98 16.51 12.30
C ARG A 241 8.10 16.97 13.23
N THR A 242 8.18 16.41 14.44
CA THR A 242 9.15 16.82 15.47
C THR A 242 10.11 15.71 15.90
N SER A 243 9.82 14.45 15.56
CA SER A 243 10.69 13.31 15.89
C SER A 243 11.92 13.18 14.99
N ILE A 244 13.06 12.90 15.63
CA ILE A 244 14.35 12.61 15.00
C ILE A 244 14.78 11.19 15.39
N PHE A 245 15.10 10.37 14.40
CA PHE A 245 15.57 8.99 14.57
C PHE A 245 17.08 8.89 14.33
N THR A 246 17.78 8.28 15.29
CA THR A 246 19.25 8.14 15.33
C THR A 246 19.64 6.73 15.78
N ASP A 247 20.93 6.38 15.76
CA ASP A 247 21.45 5.06 16.18
C ASP A 247 20.66 3.87 15.61
N ILE A 248 20.39 3.93 14.31
CA ILE A 248 19.60 2.93 13.59
C ILE A 248 20.47 1.69 13.32
N ASP A 249 20.10 0.54 13.89
CA ASP A 249 20.78 -0.75 13.70
C ASP A 249 19.78 -1.90 13.56
N ALA A 250 20.19 -3.18 13.55
CA ALA A 250 19.26 -4.30 13.39
C ALA A 250 18.30 -4.53 14.56
N GLU A 251 18.58 -3.96 15.73
CA GLU A 251 17.79 -4.16 16.94
C GLU A 251 16.74 -3.05 17.13
N GLY A 252 16.97 -1.85 16.56
CA GLY A 252 16.04 -0.73 16.66
C GLY A 252 16.65 0.62 16.29
N HIS A 253 16.06 1.69 16.83
CA HIS A 253 16.53 3.07 16.70
C HIS A 253 16.39 3.83 18.02
N THR A 254 17.14 4.91 18.16
CA THR A 254 17.00 5.90 19.23
C THR A 254 16.18 7.08 18.71
N VAL A 255 15.07 7.39 19.35
CA VAL A 255 14.19 8.50 19.00
C VAL A 255 14.22 9.62 20.04
N THR A 256 14.28 10.84 19.54
CA THR A 256 14.06 12.08 20.30
C THR A 256 12.90 12.81 19.64
N GLY A 257 11.83 13.08 20.38
CA GLY A 257 10.62 13.67 19.82
C GLY A 257 9.39 13.48 20.71
N ASP A 258 8.23 13.72 20.11
CA ASP A 258 6.96 13.80 20.82
C ASP A 258 6.09 12.59 20.52
N TRP A 259 5.64 11.93 21.58
CA TRP A 259 4.69 10.84 21.50
C TRP A 259 3.30 11.37 21.81
N VAL A 260 2.44 11.41 20.79
CA VAL A 260 1.10 11.97 20.85
C VAL A 260 0.12 10.83 21.08
N GLY A 261 -0.56 10.88 22.23
CA GLY A 261 -1.61 9.95 22.60
C GLY A 261 -2.99 10.47 22.23
N ASN A 262 -3.75 9.65 21.51
CA ASN A 262 -5.17 9.87 21.24
C ASN A 262 -6.00 9.03 22.22
N LEU A 263 -7.06 9.62 22.79
CA LEU A 263 -7.99 8.89 23.63
C LEU A 263 -9.00 8.17 22.73
N VAL A 264 -8.95 6.84 22.72
CA VAL A 264 -9.77 5.99 21.87
C VAL A 264 -10.68 5.11 22.72
N CYS A 265 -11.93 4.94 22.31
CA CYS A 265 -12.83 3.98 22.94
C CYS A 265 -12.49 2.55 22.49
N ALA A 266 -12.12 1.68 23.42
CA ALA A 266 -11.75 0.29 23.10
C ALA A 266 -12.93 -0.56 22.59
N ASP A 267 -14.17 -0.14 22.89
CA ASP A 267 -15.37 -0.88 22.51
C ASP A 267 -15.84 -0.58 21.07
N CYS A 268 -15.56 0.63 20.55
CA CYS A 268 -16.07 1.06 19.25
C CYS A 268 -15.02 1.72 18.33
N GLY A 269 -13.77 1.83 18.77
CA GLY A 269 -12.68 2.42 17.99
C GLY A 269 -12.77 3.94 17.81
N GLU A 270 -13.75 4.61 18.42
CA GLU A 270 -13.92 6.06 18.26
C GLU A 270 -12.79 6.85 18.92
N ILE A 271 -12.23 7.81 18.18
CA ILE A 271 -11.29 8.80 18.72
C ILE A 271 -12.10 9.89 19.45
N LEU A 272 -12.10 9.82 20.77
CA LEU A 272 -12.83 10.73 21.65
C LEU A 272 -12.11 12.07 21.80
N GLN A 273 -10.78 12.05 21.78
CA GLN A 273 -9.96 13.25 21.85
C GLN A 273 -8.61 13.02 21.14
N ARG A 274 -8.27 13.92 20.22
CA ARG A 274 -6.92 13.99 19.64
C ARG A 274 -5.98 14.76 20.55
N ASP A 275 -4.71 14.39 20.51
CA ASP A 275 -3.65 15.03 21.29
C ASP A 275 -4.02 15.09 22.79
N TYR A 276 -4.65 14.02 23.28
CA TYR A 276 -5.11 13.90 24.67
C TYR A 276 -3.96 14.12 25.64
N ASN A 277 -2.80 13.57 25.30
CA ASN A 277 -1.54 13.83 25.95
C ASN A 277 -0.38 13.80 24.97
N THR A 278 0.69 14.51 25.31
CA THR A 278 1.96 14.48 24.59
C THR A 278 3.07 14.21 25.58
N GLU A 279 3.88 13.19 25.31
CA GLU A 279 5.05 12.84 26.10
C GLU A 279 6.30 13.16 25.30
N HIS A 280 7.20 13.96 25.89
CA HIS A 280 8.49 14.28 25.28
C HIS A 280 9.54 13.28 25.72
N PHE A 281 10.24 12.69 24.75
CA PHE A 281 11.34 11.77 25.00
C PHE A 281 12.65 12.34 24.47
N THR A 282 13.70 12.21 25.29
CA THR A 282 15.09 12.40 24.88
C THR A 282 15.77 11.05 24.93
N ASP A 283 16.23 10.56 23.77
CA ASP A 283 17.06 9.36 23.63
C ASP A 283 16.40 8.06 24.09
N LYS A 284 15.15 7.80 23.68
CA LYS A 284 14.48 6.51 23.92
C LYS A 284 14.91 5.52 22.85
N ARG A 285 15.52 4.40 23.24
CA ARG A 285 15.76 3.27 22.31
C ARG A 285 14.54 2.37 22.27
N GLU A 286 14.06 2.11 21.08
CA GLU A 286 12.91 1.25 20.83
C GLU A 286 13.18 0.32 19.65
N PRO A 287 12.55 -0.87 19.62
CA PRO A 287 12.68 -1.77 18.49
C PRO A 287 12.01 -1.17 17.25
N HIS A 288 12.42 -1.64 16.07
CA HIS A 288 11.79 -1.27 14.82
C HIS A 288 10.31 -1.62 14.81
N ASN A 289 9.48 -0.61 14.55
CA ASN A 289 8.09 -0.80 14.16
C ASN A 289 8.04 -1.06 12.66
N PHE A 290 8.25 -2.30 12.25
CA PHE A 290 8.23 -2.67 10.84
C PHE A 290 6.80 -2.64 10.32
N THR A 291 6.63 -1.92 9.23
CA THR A 291 5.38 -1.88 8.48
C THR A 291 5.72 -1.98 7.01
N ASP A 292 4.77 -2.42 6.20
CA ASP A 292 4.94 -2.44 4.76
C ASP A 292 4.61 -1.07 4.13
N LYS A 293 5.21 0.00 4.67
CA LYS A 293 5.04 1.35 4.13
C LYS A 293 6.06 1.56 3.00
N TYR A 294 5.56 1.69 1.77
CA TYR A 294 6.33 1.89 0.53
C TYR A 294 7.11 0.65 0.02
N ASP A 295 6.52 -0.55 0.06
CA ASP A 295 7.01 -1.80 -0.57
C ASP A 295 8.44 -2.24 -0.20
N THR A 296 8.96 -1.72 0.90
CA THR A 296 10.17 -2.24 1.53
C THR A 296 9.78 -2.56 2.96
N TYR A 297 9.97 -3.81 3.40
CA TYR A 297 9.84 -4.16 4.83
C TYR A 297 10.86 -3.31 5.58
N CYS A 298 10.38 -2.18 6.09
CA CYS A 298 11.21 -1.17 6.70
C CYS A 298 10.50 -0.63 7.94
N CYS A 299 11.29 -0.09 8.86
CA CYS A 299 10.70 0.57 10.01
C CYS A 299 9.90 1.79 9.54
N ALA A 300 8.61 1.86 9.88
CA ALA A 300 7.73 2.99 9.52
C ALA A 300 8.24 4.34 10.02
N ASP A 301 9.02 4.29 11.08
CA ASP A 301 9.49 5.45 11.83
C ASP A 301 10.84 5.93 11.28
N CYS A 302 11.81 5.03 11.12
CA CYS A 302 13.19 5.39 10.75
C CYS A 302 13.66 4.90 9.37
N GLY A 303 12.83 4.13 8.65
CA GLY A 303 13.14 3.61 7.31
C GLY A 303 14.17 2.47 7.26
N TYR A 304 14.56 1.90 8.41
CA TYR A 304 15.51 0.78 8.46
C TYR A 304 15.01 -0.45 7.73
N VAL A 305 15.82 -1.04 6.85
CA VAL A 305 15.52 -2.27 6.11
C VAL A 305 16.43 -3.39 6.62
N PRO A 306 15.90 -4.54 7.07
CA PRO A 306 16.75 -5.64 7.50
C PRO A 306 17.46 -6.30 6.31
N GLU A 307 18.75 -6.61 6.47
CA GLU A 307 19.51 -7.40 5.50
C GLU A 307 18.86 -8.79 5.33
N GLN A 308 18.39 -9.09 4.12
CA GLN A 308 17.91 -10.44 3.79
C GLN A 308 19.09 -11.41 3.79
N GLU A 309 19.02 -12.47 4.61
CA GLU A 309 20.02 -13.53 4.58
C GLU A 309 20.00 -14.22 3.20
N THR A 310 20.96 -13.88 2.34
CA THR A 310 21.25 -14.69 1.16
C THR A 310 21.51 -16.14 1.59
N PRO A 311 20.87 -17.16 0.98
CA PRO A 311 21.14 -18.55 1.31
C PRO A 311 22.61 -18.86 1.02
N LYS A 312 23.36 -19.10 2.09
CA LYS A 312 24.78 -19.48 2.05
C LYS A 312 24.91 -20.78 1.25
N PRO A 313 25.80 -20.86 0.25
CA PRO A 313 25.91 -22.04 -0.60
C PRO A 313 26.27 -23.28 0.24
N THR A 314 25.40 -24.29 0.17
CA THR A 314 25.57 -25.57 0.85
C THR A 314 26.87 -26.24 0.39
N GLN A 315 27.82 -26.41 1.30
CA GLN A 315 29.05 -27.15 1.03
C GLN A 315 28.72 -28.61 0.71
N THR A 316 29.14 -29.07 -0.46
CA THR A 316 29.07 -30.46 -0.90
C THR A 316 29.90 -31.34 0.03
N VAL A 317 29.24 -32.15 0.86
CA VAL A 317 29.91 -33.14 1.70
C VAL A 317 30.36 -34.31 0.84
N LYS A 318 31.68 -34.51 0.80
CA LYS A 318 32.35 -35.64 0.13
C LYS A 318 32.02 -36.96 0.83
N PRO A 319 31.77 -38.08 0.12
CA PRO A 319 31.36 -39.34 0.75
C PRO A 319 32.49 -39.92 1.62
N SER A 320 32.19 -40.22 2.88
CA SER A 320 33.07 -40.93 3.81
C SER A 320 32.78 -42.44 3.80
N GLN A 321 33.82 -43.22 4.02
CA GLN A 321 33.95 -44.63 3.64
C GLN A 321 33.17 -45.61 4.54
N THR A 322 32.76 -46.72 3.91
CA THR A 322 32.19 -47.93 4.49
C THR A 322 33.09 -48.57 5.56
N PRO A 323 32.58 -48.93 6.75
CA PRO A 323 33.33 -49.76 7.69
C PRO A 323 33.14 -51.25 7.38
N LYS A 324 34.27 -51.98 7.36
CA LYS A 324 34.37 -53.45 7.28
C LYS A 324 34.37 -54.05 8.70
N PRO A 325 33.72 -55.20 8.94
CA PRO A 325 33.59 -55.78 10.29
C PRO A 325 34.75 -56.73 10.62
N THR A 326 35.18 -56.85 11.89
CA THR A 326 35.84 -58.05 12.45
C THR A 326 35.90 -58.05 14.00
N GLN A 327 35.24 -59.05 14.59
CA GLN A 327 35.55 -59.95 15.74
C GLN A 327 36.08 -59.39 17.08
N THR A 328 35.35 -59.62 18.19
CA THR A 328 35.31 -60.80 19.11
C THR A 328 36.36 -60.75 20.23
N VAL A 329 35.89 -60.43 21.46
CA VAL A 329 36.41 -61.04 22.70
C VAL A 329 35.26 -61.16 23.73
N LYS A 330 35.17 -62.33 24.38
CA LYS A 330 34.29 -62.73 25.50
C LYS A 330 35.20 -63.45 26.53
N PRO A 331 34.84 -63.75 27.79
CA PRO A 331 33.94 -63.15 28.80
C PRO A 331 34.69 -62.74 30.09
N THR A 332 34.02 -62.13 31.08
CA THR A 332 34.02 -62.61 32.48
C THR A 332 32.75 -62.12 33.20
N ALA A 333 32.15 -63.05 33.95
CA ALA A 333 30.80 -62.99 34.53
C ALA A 333 30.71 -62.18 35.82
N THR A 334 29.51 -61.69 36.15
CA THR A 334 28.77 -61.95 37.42
C THR A 334 27.30 -61.51 37.23
N ALA A 335 26.39 -62.13 37.96
CA ALA A 335 25.03 -62.50 37.55
C ALA A 335 23.88 -61.60 38.07
N THR A 336 22.71 -61.80 37.42
CA THR A 336 21.32 -61.63 37.91
C THR A 336 20.85 -60.16 38.00
N ILE A 337 19.72 -59.71 37.41
CA ILE A 337 18.32 -60.17 37.47
C ILE A 337 17.60 -59.81 36.13
N ALA A 338 16.63 -60.64 35.72
CA ALA A 338 15.81 -60.45 34.52
C ALA A 338 14.74 -59.35 34.69
N PRO A 339 14.48 -58.57 33.63
CA PRO A 339 13.10 -58.25 33.27
C PRO A 339 12.81 -58.36 31.76
N THR A 340 11.62 -58.88 31.48
CA THR A 340 10.65 -58.59 30.41
C THR A 340 11.13 -58.31 28.98
N ALA A 341 10.61 -59.12 28.04
CA ALA A 341 10.82 -59.01 26.61
C ALA A 341 10.57 -57.59 26.07
N THR A 342 11.64 -56.98 25.56
CA THR A 342 11.61 -55.73 24.79
C THR A 342 11.03 -56.01 23.40
N ILE A 343 9.98 -55.28 23.05
CA ILE A 343 9.39 -55.25 21.71
C ILE A 343 10.47 -54.78 20.73
N ALA A 344 10.62 -55.50 19.60
CA ALA A 344 11.56 -55.13 18.56
C ALA A 344 11.27 -53.70 18.06
N PRO A 345 12.29 -52.86 17.83
CA PRO A 345 12.07 -51.54 17.27
C PRO A 345 11.38 -51.67 15.91
N THR A 346 10.19 -51.06 15.81
CA THR A 346 9.46 -50.84 14.56
C THR A 346 10.42 -50.22 13.55
N ALA A 347 10.48 -50.81 12.37
CA ALA A 347 11.27 -50.28 11.26
C ALA A 347 10.95 -48.80 11.07
N THR A 348 11.97 -47.95 11.12
CA THR A 348 11.87 -46.55 10.71
C THR A 348 11.43 -46.55 9.25
N ILE A 349 10.17 -46.18 9.02
CA ILE A 349 9.61 -45.96 7.69
C ILE A 349 10.47 -44.87 7.04
N ALA A 350 11.00 -45.14 5.85
CA ALA A 350 11.69 -44.14 5.06
C ALA A 350 10.76 -42.93 4.86
N PRO A 351 11.23 -41.68 4.94
CA PRO A 351 10.37 -40.52 4.74
C PRO A 351 9.68 -40.65 3.38
N THR A 352 8.36 -40.62 3.39
CA THR A 352 7.55 -40.57 2.17
C THR A 352 8.02 -39.35 1.36
N PRO A 353 8.37 -39.52 0.07
CA PRO A 353 8.77 -38.38 -0.76
C PRO A 353 7.64 -37.35 -0.79
N VAL A 354 7.98 -36.08 -0.57
CA VAL A 354 7.04 -34.96 -0.69
C VAL A 354 6.60 -34.88 -2.17
N PRO A 355 5.30 -34.79 -2.48
CA PRO A 355 4.84 -34.65 -3.85
C PRO A 355 5.40 -33.37 -4.49
N GLU A 356 5.92 -33.47 -5.70
CA GLU A 356 6.42 -32.34 -6.49
C GLU A 356 5.30 -31.83 -7.38
N TYR A 357 4.81 -30.62 -7.08
CA TYR A 357 3.69 -30.00 -7.78
C TYR A 357 4.16 -29.29 -9.05
N THR A 358 3.41 -29.47 -10.13
CA THR A 358 3.58 -28.76 -11.39
C THR A 358 2.36 -27.88 -11.62
N GLN A 359 2.57 -26.58 -11.75
CA GLN A 359 1.53 -25.63 -12.15
C GLN A 359 1.12 -25.90 -13.61
N LEU A 360 -0.18 -26.06 -13.85
CA LEU A 360 -0.73 -26.16 -15.19
C LEU A 360 -0.72 -24.78 -15.87
N PRO A 361 -0.53 -24.70 -17.20
CA PRO A 361 -0.76 -23.49 -17.98
C PRO A 361 -2.14 -22.90 -17.72
N ASN A 362 -2.26 -21.57 -17.77
CA ASN A 362 -3.52 -20.90 -17.38
C ASN A 362 -4.72 -21.27 -18.28
N ASP A 363 -4.48 -21.65 -19.53
CA ASP A 363 -5.46 -22.07 -20.54
C ASP A 363 -5.71 -23.59 -20.54
N GLU A 364 -4.96 -24.37 -19.76
CA GLU A 364 -5.10 -25.83 -19.69
C GLU A 364 -6.22 -26.22 -18.71
N PRO A 365 -7.28 -26.92 -19.16
CA PRO A 365 -8.40 -27.28 -18.30
C PRO A 365 -8.08 -28.47 -17.39
N LEU A 366 -8.44 -28.36 -16.12
CA LEU A 366 -8.52 -29.48 -15.18
C LEU A 366 -9.97 -29.62 -14.71
N HIS A 367 -10.61 -30.75 -14.98
CA HIS A 367 -12.02 -31.00 -14.62
C HIS A 367 -12.98 -29.88 -15.05
N GLY A 368 -12.78 -29.36 -16.27
CA GLY A 368 -13.66 -28.37 -16.87
C GLY A 368 -13.44 -26.92 -16.39
N VAL A 369 -12.42 -26.66 -15.56
CA VAL A 369 -12.06 -25.29 -15.14
C VAL A 369 -10.66 -24.91 -15.62
N THR A 370 -10.47 -23.62 -15.90
CA THR A 370 -9.17 -23.02 -16.26
C THR A 370 -8.86 -21.83 -15.36
N VAL A 371 -7.58 -21.46 -15.23
CA VAL A 371 -7.20 -20.25 -14.50
C VAL A 371 -7.54 -18.98 -15.29
N GLU A 372 -7.48 -19.04 -16.62
CA GLU A 372 -7.80 -17.88 -17.49
C GLU A 372 -9.24 -17.38 -17.34
N GLU A 373 -10.19 -18.27 -17.00
CA GLU A 373 -11.60 -17.92 -16.77
C GLU A 373 -11.86 -17.28 -15.40
N GLU A 374 -10.89 -17.36 -14.48
CA GLU A 374 -10.98 -16.86 -13.09
C GLU A 374 -12.30 -17.24 -12.36
N PRO A 375 -12.79 -18.51 -12.45
CA PRO A 375 -14.06 -18.88 -11.85
C PRO A 375 -14.06 -18.73 -10.32
N GLU A 376 -15.24 -18.46 -9.75
CA GLU A 376 -15.39 -18.37 -8.30
C GLU A 376 -15.15 -19.74 -7.62
N LEU A 377 -14.82 -19.72 -6.33
CA LEU A 377 -14.50 -20.90 -5.53
C LEU A 377 -15.60 -21.96 -5.59
N THR A 378 -16.86 -21.59 -5.39
CA THR A 378 -17.96 -22.57 -5.37
C THR A 378 -18.32 -23.07 -6.76
N GLU A 379 -18.15 -22.26 -7.81
CA GLU A 379 -18.27 -22.67 -9.21
C GLU A 379 -17.20 -23.69 -9.55
N THR A 380 -15.94 -23.37 -9.23
CA THR A 380 -14.79 -24.24 -9.42
C THR A 380 -15.01 -25.60 -8.76
N ILE A 381 -15.35 -25.59 -7.48
CA ILE A 381 -15.53 -26.80 -6.68
C ILE A 381 -16.73 -27.61 -7.15
N THR A 382 -17.81 -26.95 -7.61
CA THR A 382 -18.96 -27.65 -8.17
C THR A 382 -18.61 -28.33 -9.50
N ALA A 383 -17.89 -27.66 -10.39
CA ALA A 383 -17.45 -28.22 -11.66
C ALA A 383 -16.48 -29.41 -11.45
N VAL A 384 -15.49 -29.23 -10.58
CA VAL A 384 -14.53 -30.27 -10.20
C VAL A 384 -15.25 -31.49 -9.62
N ALA A 385 -16.21 -31.29 -8.70
CA ALA A 385 -16.98 -32.38 -8.13
C ALA A 385 -17.78 -33.15 -9.19
N GLN A 386 -18.44 -32.44 -10.10
CA GLN A 386 -19.25 -33.05 -11.16
C GLN A 386 -18.39 -33.92 -12.08
N GLU A 387 -17.25 -33.43 -12.54
CA GLU A 387 -16.35 -34.19 -13.42
C GLU A 387 -15.72 -35.38 -12.68
N LEU A 388 -15.25 -35.18 -11.44
CA LEU A 388 -14.67 -36.24 -10.62
C LEU A 388 -15.67 -37.37 -10.31
N GLU A 389 -16.95 -37.06 -10.11
CA GLU A 389 -18.00 -38.07 -9.91
C GLU A 389 -18.27 -38.92 -11.16
N THR A 390 -17.92 -38.44 -12.36
CA THR A 390 -18.05 -39.20 -13.61
C THR A 390 -16.84 -40.08 -13.94
N LEU A 391 -15.77 -40.02 -13.14
CA LEU A 391 -14.58 -40.84 -13.33
C LEU A 391 -14.85 -42.34 -13.13
N GLU A 392 -13.86 -43.15 -13.49
CA GLU A 392 -13.94 -44.61 -13.46
C GLU A 392 -14.45 -45.14 -12.10
N GLU A 393 -15.29 -46.17 -12.17
CA GLU A 393 -15.87 -46.83 -10.99
C GLU A 393 -14.76 -47.35 -10.07
N GLY A 394 -14.75 -46.89 -8.80
CA GLY A 394 -13.67 -47.16 -7.84
C GLY A 394 -12.68 -46.01 -7.62
N THR A 395 -12.90 -44.85 -8.26
CA THR A 395 -12.21 -43.60 -7.91
C THR A 395 -12.59 -43.16 -6.49
N THR A 396 -11.62 -42.83 -5.65
CA THR A 396 -11.85 -42.25 -4.32
C THR A 396 -11.22 -40.88 -4.24
N ILE A 397 -11.97 -39.90 -3.75
CA ILE A 397 -11.52 -38.52 -3.58
C ILE A 397 -11.45 -38.22 -2.08
N GLU A 398 -10.33 -37.66 -1.62
CA GLU A 398 -10.16 -37.21 -0.24
C GLU A 398 -9.71 -35.76 -0.20
N ILE A 399 -10.36 -34.94 0.62
CA ILE A 399 -9.87 -33.60 0.96
C ILE A 399 -8.68 -33.76 1.92
N LYS A 400 -7.51 -33.25 1.53
CA LYS A 400 -6.30 -33.41 2.35
C LYS A 400 -6.41 -32.58 3.62
N ASN A 401 -5.87 -33.13 4.71
CA ASN A 401 -5.93 -32.59 6.08
C ASN A 401 -7.34 -32.46 6.69
N MET A 402 -8.41 -32.92 6.03
CA MET A 402 -9.76 -32.88 6.61
C MET A 402 -9.84 -33.64 7.95
N ASP A 403 -9.16 -34.78 8.05
CA ASP A 403 -9.08 -35.62 9.26
C ASP A 403 -8.38 -34.95 10.46
N LYS A 404 -7.69 -33.82 10.24
CA LYS A 404 -7.12 -33.00 11.32
C LYS A 404 -8.13 -32.04 11.93
N VAL A 405 -9.17 -31.65 11.18
CA VAL A 405 -10.14 -30.61 11.56
C VAL A 405 -11.47 -31.21 12.04
N VAL A 406 -11.88 -32.32 11.42
CA VAL A 406 -13.10 -33.05 11.82
C VAL A 406 -12.77 -34.32 12.59
N THR A 407 -13.69 -34.73 13.46
CA THR A 407 -13.61 -36.01 14.17
C THR A 407 -13.77 -37.20 13.19
N PRO A 408 -13.31 -38.41 13.54
CA PRO A 408 -13.51 -39.59 12.70
C PRO A 408 -14.99 -39.88 12.38
N GLU A 409 -15.90 -39.63 13.34
CA GLU A 409 -17.34 -39.81 13.17
C GLU A 409 -17.94 -38.80 12.19
N GLU A 410 -17.54 -37.52 12.29
CA GLU A 410 -17.94 -36.47 11.34
C GLU A 410 -17.37 -36.75 9.95
N LYS A 411 -16.10 -37.16 9.86
CA LYS A 411 -15.45 -37.53 8.60
C LYS A 411 -16.21 -38.66 7.90
N ALA A 412 -16.59 -39.71 8.63
CA ALA A 412 -17.34 -40.83 8.05
C ALA A 412 -18.72 -40.40 7.50
N LYS A 413 -19.35 -39.38 8.09
CA LYS A 413 -20.61 -38.83 7.59
C LYS A 413 -20.38 -37.93 6.37
N LEU A 414 -19.33 -37.10 6.38
CA LEU A 414 -18.91 -36.32 5.21
C LEU A 414 -18.57 -37.22 4.01
N ASP A 415 -17.80 -38.28 4.23
CA ASP A 415 -17.42 -39.27 3.21
C ASP A 415 -18.61 -40.05 2.63
N ALA A 416 -19.78 -40.01 3.30
CA ALA A 416 -21.00 -40.66 2.82
C ALA A 416 -21.87 -39.73 1.94
N LEU A 417 -21.55 -38.44 1.86
CA LEU A 417 -22.22 -37.48 1.00
C LEU A 417 -21.74 -37.62 -0.46
N PRO A 418 -22.56 -37.23 -1.45
CA PRO A 418 -22.06 -36.95 -2.80
C PRO A 418 -20.89 -35.95 -2.73
N LEU A 419 -19.92 -36.07 -3.63
CA LEU A 419 -18.67 -35.29 -3.56
C LEU A 419 -18.94 -33.78 -3.57
N LYS A 420 -19.90 -33.32 -4.38
CA LYS A 420 -20.32 -31.92 -4.39
C LYS A 420 -20.77 -31.48 -2.99
N GLU A 421 -21.64 -32.25 -2.34
CA GLU A 421 -22.14 -31.92 -1.00
C GLU A 421 -21.07 -32.07 0.07
N GLN A 422 -20.17 -33.06 -0.05
CA GLN A 422 -19.02 -33.23 0.84
C GLN A 422 -18.14 -31.98 0.82
N LEU A 423 -17.76 -31.50 -0.37
CA LEU A 423 -16.91 -30.32 -0.53
C LEU A 423 -17.60 -29.05 -0.03
N LEU A 424 -18.86 -28.79 -0.42
CA LEU A 424 -19.60 -27.60 0.00
C LEU A 424 -19.89 -27.59 1.52
N THR A 425 -20.21 -28.75 2.10
CA THR A 425 -20.41 -28.88 3.55
C THR A 425 -19.12 -28.62 4.30
N PHE A 426 -18.00 -29.18 3.82
CA PHE A 426 -16.69 -28.97 4.43
C PHE A 426 -16.23 -27.50 4.34
N LEU A 427 -16.36 -26.88 3.17
CA LEU A 427 -16.06 -25.45 2.97
C LEU A 427 -16.86 -24.56 3.93
N SER A 428 -18.13 -24.90 4.15
CA SER A 428 -18.98 -24.14 5.08
C SER A 428 -18.42 -24.16 6.51
N VAL A 429 -17.92 -25.31 6.98
CA VAL A 429 -17.43 -25.44 8.37
C VAL A 429 -16.00 -24.90 8.57
N ILE A 430 -15.25 -24.64 7.50
CA ILE A 430 -13.89 -24.07 7.57
C ILE A 430 -13.84 -22.57 7.27
N GLY A 431 -14.98 -21.88 7.28
CA GLY A 431 -15.04 -20.40 7.17
C GLY A 431 -15.54 -19.85 5.84
N PHE A 432 -16.04 -20.70 4.92
CA PHE A 432 -16.61 -20.26 3.63
C PHE A 432 -18.14 -20.43 3.57
N GLU A 433 -18.84 -20.49 4.71
CA GLU A 433 -20.29 -20.71 4.76
C GLU A 433 -21.06 -19.64 3.98
N GLU A 434 -20.70 -18.37 4.10
CA GLU A 434 -21.34 -17.28 3.36
C GLU A 434 -21.16 -17.44 1.84
N THR A 435 -19.94 -17.77 1.40
CA THR A 435 -19.64 -18.04 -0.01
C THR A 435 -20.47 -19.22 -0.55
N VAL A 436 -20.56 -20.31 0.22
CA VAL A 436 -21.37 -21.48 -0.13
C VAL A 436 -22.86 -21.13 -0.19
N ASN A 437 -23.39 -20.43 0.81
CA ASN A 437 -24.80 -20.04 0.85
C ASN A 437 -25.18 -19.14 -0.32
N ARG A 438 -24.36 -18.11 -0.62
CA ARG A 438 -24.57 -17.22 -1.77
C ARG A 438 -24.63 -17.99 -3.09
N SER A 439 -23.74 -18.98 -3.26
CA SER A 439 -23.71 -19.83 -4.46
C SER A 439 -24.92 -20.76 -4.57
N LEU A 440 -25.36 -21.36 -3.46
CA LEU A 440 -26.54 -22.22 -3.41
C LEU A 440 -27.80 -21.40 -3.71
N GLU A 441 -27.92 -20.20 -3.14
CA GLU A 441 -29.02 -19.28 -3.42
C GLU A 441 -29.05 -18.86 -4.91
N ALA A 442 -27.90 -18.48 -5.47
CA ALA A 442 -27.78 -18.10 -6.88
C ALA A 442 -28.18 -19.24 -7.84
N SER A 443 -27.83 -20.48 -7.49
CA SER A 443 -28.19 -21.69 -8.25
C SER A 443 -29.58 -22.24 -7.94
N GLN A 444 -30.30 -21.67 -6.96
CA GLN A 444 -31.57 -22.17 -6.42
C GLN A 444 -31.48 -23.61 -5.91
N GLU A 445 -30.31 -23.99 -5.38
CA GLU A 445 -30.05 -25.29 -4.78
C GLU A 445 -30.01 -25.18 -3.25
N THR A 446 -30.13 -26.32 -2.59
CA THR A 446 -29.97 -26.45 -1.15
C THR A 446 -29.19 -27.72 -0.85
N LEU A 447 -28.36 -27.70 0.20
CA LEU A 447 -27.74 -28.92 0.72
C LEU A 447 -28.82 -29.95 1.13
N SER A 448 -28.55 -31.22 0.90
CA SER A 448 -29.42 -32.30 1.37
C SER A 448 -29.57 -32.32 2.90
N GLU A 449 -30.64 -32.96 3.39
CA GLU A 449 -30.84 -33.14 4.83
C GLU A 449 -29.63 -33.81 5.53
N PRO A 450 -28.99 -34.87 4.97
CA PRO A 450 -27.74 -35.38 5.52
C PRO A 450 -26.60 -34.36 5.59
N ALA A 451 -26.39 -33.57 4.53
CA ALA A 451 -25.33 -32.56 4.49
C ALA A 451 -25.55 -31.47 5.55
N VAL A 452 -26.79 -30.97 5.66
CA VAL A 452 -27.17 -30.00 6.70
C VAL A 452 -26.96 -30.58 8.10
N ALA A 453 -27.37 -31.83 8.35
CA ALA A 453 -27.23 -32.46 9.66
C ALA A 453 -25.75 -32.58 10.09
N VAL A 454 -24.85 -32.93 9.17
CA VAL A 454 -23.42 -33.03 9.46
C VAL A 454 -22.81 -31.64 9.69
N LYS A 455 -23.22 -30.64 8.90
CA LYS A 455 -22.80 -29.23 9.10
C LYS A 455 -23.16 -28.74 10.50
N GLU A 456 -24.42 -28.91 10.89
CA GLU A 456 -24.94 -28.48 12.20
C GLU A 456 -24.25 -29.23 13.35
N GLU A 457 -23.94 -30.51 13.18
CA GLU A 457 -23.20 -31.30 14.17
C GLU A 457 -21.78 -30.76 14.41
N ILE A 458 -21.04 -30.48 13.33
CA ILE A 458 -19.68 -29.90 13.40
C ILE A 458 -19.74 -28.52 14.06
N GLN A 459 -20.67 -27.66 13.64
CA GLN A 459 -20.85 -26.31 14.19
C GLN A 459 -21.23 -26.37 15.68
N ALA A 460 -22.12 -27.29 16.08
CA ALA A 460 -22.50 -27.47 17.48
C ALA A 460 -21.33 -27.94 18.34
N ARG A 461 -20.47 -28.82 17.81
CA ARG A 461 -19.23 -29.23 18.50
C ARG A 461 -18.30 -28.04 18.69
N ILE A 462 -18.04 -27.26 17.64
CA ILE A 462 -17.16 -26.07 17.69
C ILE A 462 -17.72 -25.05 18.69
N ALA A 463 -19.03 -24.78 18.66
CA ALA A 463 -19.68 -23.85 19.60
C ALA A 463 -19.67 -24.33 21.06
N ALA A 464 -19.51 -25.64 21.29
CA ALA A 464 -19.42 -26.23 22.62
C ALA A 464 -17.98 -26.30 23.18
N MET A 465 -16.98 -25.94 22.38
CA MET A 465 -15.58 -25.90 22.81
C MET A 465 -15.37 -24.82 23.88
N SER A 466 -14.48 -25.10 24.83
CA SER A 466 -13.92 -24.05 25.67
C SER A 466 -13.01 -23.12 24.86
N GLU A 467 -12.68 -21.95 25.40
CA GLU A 467 -11.80 -20.98 24.75
C GLU A 467 -10.43 -21.58 24.36
N GLU A 468 -9.83 -22.38 25.24
CA GLU A 468 -8.56 -23.08 24.98
C GLU A 468 -8.68 -24.15 23.88
N GLU A 469 -9.79 -24.91 23.86
CA GLU A 469 -10.05 -25.90 22.81
C GLU A 469 -10.34 -25.23 21.47
N TYR A 470 -11.01 -24.08 21.47
CA TYR A 470 -11.32 -23.30 20.27
C TYR A 470 -10.06 -22.67 19.66
N GLU A 471 -9.15 -22.16 20.49
CA GLU A 471 -7.85 -21.65 20.04
C GLU A 471 -7.01 -22.77 19.40
N GLN A 472 -6.95 -23.95 20.04
CA GLN A 472 -6.27 -25.13 19.48
C GLN A 472 -6.90 -25.60 18.16
N PHE A 473 -8.23 -25.60 18.08
CA PHE A 473 -8.96 -25.91 16.87
C PHE A 473 -8.63 -24.92 15.74
N THR A 474 -8.63 -23.62 16.04
CA THR A 474 -8.32 -22.55 15.07
C THR A 474 -6.88 -22.66 14.55
N ASN A 475 -5.91 -22.92 15.43
CA ASN A 475 -4.52 -23.17 15.02
C ASN A 475 -4.40 -24.41 14.12
N THR A 476 -5.07 -25.51 14.49
CA THR A 476 -5.08 -26.74 13.68
C THR A 476 -5.73 -26.50 12.31
N LEU A 477 -6.79 -25.70 12.27
CA LEU A 477 -7.48 -25.31 11.04
C LEU A 477 -6.56 -24.51 10.13
N LEU A 478 -5.90 -23.47 10.65
CA LEU A 478 -4.97 -22.62 9.89
C LEU A 478 -3.71 -23.38 9.44
N GLU A 479 -3.20 -24.31 10.23
CA GLU A 479 -2.09 -25.19 9.82
C GLU A 479 -2.50 -26.18 8.72
N SER A 480 -3.77 -26.62 8.72
CA SER A 480 -4.29 -27.62 7.79
C SER A 480 -4.76 -27.01 6.47
N PHE A 481 -5.30 -25.80 6.53
CA PHE A 481 -5.90 -25.03 5.44
C PHE A 481 -5.44 -23.57 5.54
N PRO A 482 -4.15 -23.29 5.27
CA PRO A 482 -3.60 -21.97 5.45
C PRO A 482 -4.25 -20.97 4.50
N GLN A 483 -4.57 -19.81 5.05
CA GLN A 483 -4.83 -18.61 4.27
C GLN A 483 -3.56 -17.76 4.28
N GLU A 484 -2.81 -17.82 3.20
CA GLU A 484 -1.53 -17.13 3.08
C GLU A 484 -1.76 -15.73 2.56
N ILE A 485 -1.28 -14.72 3.28
CA ILE A 485 -1.19 -13.37 2.74
C ILE A 485 0.10 -13.30 1.93
N ILE A 486 -0.06 -13.16 0.61
CA ILE A 486 1.06 -12.99 -0.30
C ILE A 486 0.97 -11.58 -0.86
N THR A 487 2.02 -10.81 -0.61
CA THR A 487 2.17 -9.47 -1.19
C THR A 487 2.69 -9.60 -2.61
N ILE A 488 1.87 -9.24 -3.59
CA ILE A 488 2.27 -9.15 -5.00
C ILE A 488 2.13 -7.69 -5.40
N ASP A 489 3.24 -7.05 -5.74
CA ASP A 489 3.29 -5.63 -6.10
C ASP A 489 2.63 -4.72 -5.04
N GLY A 490 2.96 -4.93 -3.76
CA GLY A 490 2.49 -4.11 -2.64
C GLY A 490 1.03 -4.34 -2.22
N VAL A 491 0.28 -5.14 -2.98
CA VAL A 491 -1.08 -5.53 -2.63
C VAL A 491 -1.02 -6.86 -1.88
N GLU A 492 -1.53 -6.85 -0.66
CA GLU A 492 -1.78 -8.07 0.09
C GLU A 492 -2.93 -8.84 -0.56
N TYR A 493 -2.62 -10.01 -1.07
CA TYR A 493 -3.61 -10.95 -1.55
C TYR A 493 -3.70 -12.09 -0.56
N THR A 494 -4.91 -12.34 -0.06
CA THR A 494 -5.17 -13.56 0.70
C THR A 494 -5.38 -14.72 -0.28
N PHE A 495 -4.56 -15.76 -0.13
CA PHE A 495 -4.64 -16.99 -0.89
C PHE A 495 -5.15 -18.13 -0.02
N PHE A 496 -6.04 -18.95 -0.57
CA PHE A 496 -6.53 -20.17 0.04
C PHE A 496 -6.24 -21.33 -0.92
N VAL A 497 -5.68 -22.43 -0.41
CA VAL A 497 -5.40 -23.61 -1.23
C VAL A 497 -6.23 -24.80 -0.73
N LEU A 498 -7.01 -25.38 -1.63
CA LEU A 498 -7.67 -26.67 -1.41
C LEU A 498 -6.89 -27.77 -2.14
N GLU A 499 -6.46 -28.79 -1.39
CA GLU A 499 -5.75 -29.95 -1.95
C GLU A 499 -6.66 -31.18 -1.91
N LEU A 500 -6.84 -31.82 -3.07
CA LEU A 500 -7.57 -33.06 -3.24
C LEU A 500 -6.60 -34.21 -3.56
N GLU A 501 -6.79 -35.34 -2.91
CA GLU A 501 -6.13 -36.60 -3.27
C GLU A 501 -7.11 -37.47 -4.06
N VAL A 502 -6.79 -37.68 -5.33
CA VAL A 502 -7.56 -38.46 -6.29
C VAL A 502 -6.89 -39.81 -6.45
N ARG A 503 -7.53 -40.88 -5.96
CA ARG A 503 -7.03 -42.26 -6.17
C ARG A 503 -7.85 -42.97 -7.23
N ILE A 504 -7.18 -43.47 -8.26
CA ILE A 504 -7.76 -44.28 -9.34
C ILE A 504 -7.02 -45.62 -9.36
N GLY A 505 -7.61 -46.66 -8.77
CA GLY A 505 -6.94 -47.93 -8.53
C GLY A 505 -5.72 -47.76 -7.60
N ASP A 506 -4.53 -48.16 -8.07
CA ASP A 506 -3.28 -48.02 -7.32
C ASP A 506 -2.56 -46.67 -7.56
N LYS A 507 -3.11 -45.81 -8.41
CA LYS A 507 -2.51 -44.50 -8.74
C LYS A 507 -3.08 -43.41 -7.84
N ILE A 508 -2.20 -42.59 -7.30
CA ILE A 508 -2.56 -41.42 -6.50
C ILE A 508 -2.09 -40.17 -7.25
N ARG A 509 -3.02 -39.26 -7.49
CA ARG A 509 -2.77 -37.91 -8.00
C ARG A 509 -3.23 -36.89 -6.96
N TYR A 510 -2.40 -35.89 -6.71
CA TYR A 510 -2.74 -34.71 -5.93
C TYR A 510 -3.11 -33.58 -6.87
N GLU A 511 -4.14 -32.84 -6.51
CA GLU A 511 -4.63 -31.67 -7.23
C GLU A 511 -4.79 -30.51 -6.26
N ARG A 512 -4.18 -29.37 -6.57
CA ARG A 512 -4.29 -28.14 -5.77
C ARG A 512 -5.03 -27.08 -6.56
N TYR A 513 -6.02 -26.51 -5.89
CA TYR A 513 -6.83 -25.39 -6.35
C TYR A 513 -6.49 -24.20 -5.47
N GLY A 514 -5.75 -23.25 -6.01
CA GLY A 514 -5.36 -22.03 -5.32
C GLY A 514 -6.30 -20.89 -5.69
N PHE A 515 -6.93 -20.31 -4.69
CA PHE A 515 -7.88 -19.22 -4.81
C PHE A 515 -7.28 -17.94 -4.23
N ARG A 516 -7.53 -16.81 -4.89
CA ARG A 516 -7.19 -15.48 -4.42
C ARG A 516 -8.46 -14.75 -4.02
N ARG A 517 -8.44 -14.06 -2.88
CA ARG A 517 -9.55 -13.20 -2.48
C ARG A 517 -9.57 -11.90 -3.28
N GLU A 518 -10.72 -11.57 -3.85
CA GLU A 518 -11.00 -10.29 -4.49
C GLU A 518 -12.31 -9.71 -3.92
N GLY A 519 -12.20 -8.70 -3.06
CA GLY A 519 -13.35 -8.24 -2.28
C GLY A 519 -13.96 -9.38 -1.45
N ASP A 520 -15.21 -9.73 -1.74
CA ASP A 520 -15.97 -10.77 -1.04
C ASP A 520 -16.08 -12.10 -1.82
N ILE A 521 -15.35 -12.22 -2.94
CA ILE A 521 -15.29 -13.44 -3.75
C ILE A 521 -13.88 -14.05 -3.70
N TRP A 522 -13.82 -15.36 -3.92
CA TRP A 522 -12.58 -16.12 -4.04
C TRP A 522 -12.49 -16.64 -5.46
N ILE A 523 -11.49 -16.22 -6.21
CA ILE A 523 -11.31 -16.57 -7.62
C ILE A 523 -10.16 -17.55 -7.81
N LEU A 524 -10.29 -18.49 -8.74
CA LEU A 524 -9.25 -19.46 -9.05
C LEU A 524 -8.04 -18.76 -9.72
N THR A 525 -6.84 -18.97 -9.19
CA THR A 525 -5.60 -18.37 -9.72
C THR A 525 -4.47 -19.37 -9.92
N ARG A 526 -4.58 -20.58 -9.34
CA ARG A 526 -3.58 -21.64 -9.50
C ARG A 526 -4.24 -23.01 -9.61
N LEU A 527 -3.78 -23.79 -10.58
CA LEU A 527 -4.06 -25.21 -10.71
C LEU A 527 -2.72 -25.96 -10.72
N GLU A 528 -2.50 -26.84 -9.76
CA GLU A 528 -1.28 -27.63 -9.69
C GLU A 528 -1.59 -29.11 -9.54
N ILE A 529 -0.79 -29.96 -10.18
CA ILE A 529 -0.93 -31.41 -10.07
C ILE A 529 0.39 -32.04 -9.64
N ALA A 530 0.30 -33.14 -8.89
CA ALA A 530 1.44 -34.00 -8.58
C ALA A 530 1.01 -35.46 -8.61
N ASP A 531 1.70 -36.29 -9.40
CA ASP A 531 1.55 -37.74 -9.31
C ASP A 531 2.46 -38.26 -8.18
N GLN A 532 1.97 -39.18 -7.34
CA GLN A 532 2.88 -39.91 -6.46
C GLN A 532 3.89 -40.69 -7.32
N PRO A 533 5.20 -40.56 -7.07
CA PRO A 533 6.16 -41.42 -7.75
C PRO A 533 5.85 -42.87 -7.38
N ASN A 534 5.69 -43.74 -8.38
CA ASN A 534 5.55 -45.18 -8.16
C ASN A 534 6.62 -45.62 -7.14
N PRO A 535 6.25 -46.28 -6.02
CA PRO A 535 7.24 -46.85 -5.13
C PRO A 535 8.08 -47.85 -5.94
N ILE A 536 9.38 -47.54 -6.11
CA ILE A 536 10.36 -48.42 -6.78
C ILE A 536 10.62 -49.65 -5.93
#